data_AF-A0A5A7V5N5-F1
#
_entry.id   AF-A0A5A7V5N5-F1
#
_cell.length_a   1.000
_cell.length_b   1.000
_cell.length_c   1.000
_cell.angle_alpha   90.00
_cell.angle_beta   90.00
_cell.angle_gamma   90.00
#
_symmetry.space_group_name_H-M   'P 1'
#
loop_
_entity.id
_entity.type
_entity.pdbx_description
1 polymer ?
#
loop_
_entity_poly.entity_id
_entity_poly.type
_entity_poly.pdbx_seq_one_letter_code
_entity_poly.pdbx_strand_id
1 'polypeptide(L)'
;MTVQEGLTTEDNVKLHLQESEALDEKRLEAQQALECYQTRMSKAFDKHVKPRSFQIGDLVLAVRRPIVTTRHMGNKFTPKCDGPYIVKEVYTNGAYKIVDRDGLKIGPINGKFLKKFYA
;
A
#
# COMPACT_ATOMS: atom_id res chain seq x y z
N MET A 1 -40.74 -52.51 15.04
CA MET A 1 -39.61 -52.10 15.90
C MET A 1 -38.46 -51.73 14.97
N THR A 2 -38.17 -50.45 14.85
CA THR A 2 -37.07 -49.94 14.02
C THR A 2 -35.76 -50.13 14.81
N VAL A 3 -34.96 -51.11 14.41
CA VAL A 3 -33.62 -51.29 14.96
C VAL A 3 -32.77 -50.13 14.45
N GLN A 4 -32.39 -49.24 15.36
CA GLN A 4 -31.38 -48.22 15.11
C GLN A 4 -30.04 -48.97 15.10
N GLU A 5 -29.47 -49.18 13.92
CA GLU A 5 -28.11 -49.73 13.77
C GLU A 5 -27.14 -48.69 14.36
N GLY A 6 -26.74 -48.91 15.61
CA GLY A 6 -25.74 -48.10 16.29
C GLY A 6 -24.37 -48.40 15.71
N LEU A 7 -23.82 -47.45 14.95
CA LEU A 7 -22.46 -47.48 14.45
C LEU A 7 -21.47 -47.60 15.63
N THR A 8 -20.44 -48.45 15.53
CA THR A 8 -19.49 -48.68 16.63
C THR A 8 -18.69 -47.41 16.96
N THR A 9 -18.15 -47.30 18.18
CA THR A 9 -17.37 -46.11 18.60
C THR A 9 -16.16 -45.87 17.69
N GLU A 10 -15.54 -46.93 17.17
CA GLU A 10 -14.38 -46.85 16.27
C GLU A 10 -14.77 -46.30 14.89
N ASP A 11 -15.90 -46.73 14.35
CA ASP A 11 -16.42 -46.24 13.07
C ASP A 11 -16.77 -44.74 13.13
N ASN A 12 -17.33 -44.27 14.26
CA ASN A 12 -17.60 -42.85 14.46
C ASN A 12 -16.31 -42.02 14.54
N VAL A 13 -15.27 -42.51 15.23
CA VAL A 13 -13.97 -41.84 15.29
C VAL A 13 -13.34 -41.74 13.90
N LYS A 14 -13.43 -42.81 13.11
CA LYS A 14 -12.93 -42.84 11.74
C LYS A 14 -13.68 -41.87 10.82
N LEU A 15 -15.01 -41.81 10.93
CA LEU A 15 -15.82 -40.87 10.15
C LEU A 15 -15.46 -39.42 10.48
N HIS A 16 -15.37 -39.07 11.77
CA HIS A 16 -14.99 -37.72 12.19
C HIS A 16 -13.57 -37.32 11.76
N LEU A 17 -12.62 -38.26 11.77
CA LEU A 17 -11.27 -38.00 11.27
C LEU A 17 -11.30 -37.64 9.78
N GLN A 18 -12.01 -38.44 8.98
CA GLN A 18 -12.15 -38.21 7.55
C GLN A 18 -12.85 -36.87 7.23
N GLU A 19 -13.88 -36.51 7.99
CA GLU A 19 -14.55 -35.20 7.88
C GLU A 19 -13.59 -34.05 8.18
N SER A 20 -12.74 -34.20 9.21
CA SER A 20 -11.75 -33.20 9.58
C SER A 20 -10.68 -33.02 8.50
N GLU A 21 -10.14 -34.13 7.98
CA GLU A 21 -9.14 -34.11 6.89
C GLU A 21 -9.69 -33.41 5.65
N ALA A 22 -10.94 -33.72 5.27
CA ALA A 22 -11.60 -33.08 4.13
C ALA A 22 -11.83 -31.56 4.34
N LEU A 23 -12.08 -31.13 5.58
CA LEU A 23 -12.19 -29.71 5.91
C LEU A 23 -10.84 -29.00 5.82
N ASP A 24 -9.77 -29.63 6.28
CA ASP A 24 -8.43 -29.05 6.26
C ASP A 24 -7.87 -28.95 4.84
N GLU A 25 -8.15 -29.93 3.97
CA GLU A 25 -7.84 -29.85 2.54
C GLU A 25 -8.53 -28.65 1.87
N LYS A 26 -9.84 -28.47 2.12
CA LYS A 26 -10.58 -27.30 1.58
C LYS A 26 -10.06 -25.97 2.10
N ARG A 27 -9.64 -25.90 3.38
CA ARG A 27 -9.05 -24.68 3.96
C ARG A 27 -7.71 -24.37 3.30
N LEU A 28 -6.88 -25.40 3.08
CA LEU A 28 -5.59 -25.26 2.41
C LEU A 28 -5.77 -24.76 0.97
N GLU A 29 -6.68 -25.34 0.21
CA GLU A 29 -7.01 -24.89 -1.15
C GLU A 29 -7.48 -23.43 -1.18
N ALA A 30 -8.38 -23.05 -0.26
CA ALA A 30 -8.87 -21.69 -0.15
C ALA A 30 -7.74 -20.69 0.19
N GLN A 31 -6.81 -21.08 1.08
CA GLN A 31 -5.66 -20.27 1.43
C GLN A 31 -4.72 -20.09 0.23
N GLN A 32 -4.40 -21.17 -0.49
CA GLN A 32 -3.56 -21.11 -1.68
C GLN A 32 -4.16 -20.22 -2.76
N ALA A 33 -5.48 -20.31 -2.99
CA ALA A 33 -6.19 -19.46 -3.92
C ALA A 33 -6.11 -17.97 -3.53
N LEU A 34 -6.25 -17.66 -2.24
CA LEU A 34 -6.14 -16.30 -1.72
C LEU A 34 -4.71 -15.74 -1.91
N GLU A 35 -3.69 -16.52 -1.58
CA GLU A 35 -2.28 -16.13 -1.75
C GLU A 35 -1.95 -15.88 -3.23
N CYS A 36 -2.44 -16.74 -4.12
CA CYS A 36 -2.31 -16.55 -5.57
C CYS A 36 -2.97 -15.26 -6.04
N TYR A 37 -4.19 -14.98 -5.54
CA TYR A 37 -4.92 -13.77 -5.85
C TYR A 37 -4.19 -12.51 -5.37
N GLN A 38 -3.76 -12.48 -4.11
CA GLN A 38 -3.02 -11.36 -3.52
C GLN A 38 -1.71 -11.11 -4.28
N THR A 39 -0.96 -12.16 -4.59
CA THR A 39 0.28 -12.05 -5.37
C THR A 39 0.03 -11.46 -6.75
N ARG A 40 -1.05 -11.88 -7.43
CA ARG A 40 -1.43 -11.34 -8.74
C ARG A 40 -1.81 -9.85 -8.65
N MET A 41 -2.55 -9.48 -7.62
CA MET A 41 -2.95 -8.08 -7.38
C MET A 41 -1.75 -7.19 -7.08
N SER A 42 -0.84 -7.60 -6.20
CA SER A 42 0.38 -6.85 -5.88
C SER A 42 1.25 -6.65 -7.11
N LYS A 43 1.51 -7.71 -7.89
CA LYS A 43 2.27 -7.62 -9.14
C LYS A 43 1.66 -6.66 -10.15
N ALA A 44 0.33 -6.67 -10.30
CA ALA A 44 -0.36 -5.77 -11.23
C ALA A 44 -0.25 -4.30 -10.80
N PHE A 45 -0.36 -4.03 -9.50
CA PHE A 45 -0.17 -2.69 -8.93
C PHE A 45 1.28 -2.22 -9.08
N ASP A 46 2.24 -3.02 -8.59
CA ASP A 46 3.66 -2.69 -8.57
C ASP A 46 4.23 -2.43 -9.96
N LYS A 47 3.71 -3.10 -11.00
CA LYS A 47 4.08 -2.83 -12.41
C LYS A 47 3.94 -1.35 -12.81
N HIS A 48 3.01 -0.63 -12.19
CA HIS A 48 2.74 0.79 -12.49
C HIS A 48 3.35 1.74 -11.47
N VAL A 49 3.86 1.23 -10.35
CA VAL A 49 4.54 2.04 -9.33
C VAL A 49 5.96 2.30 -9.79
N LYS A 50 6.28 3.57 -10.06
CA LYS A 50 7.67 3.99 -10.27
C LYS A 50 8.24 4.50 -8.95
N PRO A 51 9.26 3.83 -8.38
CA PRO A 51 9.97 4.36 -7.22
C PRO A 51 10.50 5.76 -7.56
N ARG A 52 10.21 6.73 -6.69
CA ARG A 52 10.76 8.08 -6.78
C ARG A 52 11.68 8.30 -5.60
N SER A 53 12.96 8.44 -5.88
CA SER A 53 13.97 8.88 -4.92
C SER A 53 14.51 10.24 -5.35
N PHE A 54 14.84 11.06 -4.36
CA PHE A 54 15.48 12.35 -4.55
C PHE A 54 16.78 12.37 -3.77
N GLN A 55 17.77 13.08 -4.28
CA GLN A 55 19.05 13.27 -3.60
C GLN A 55 19.12 14.68 -3.02
N ILE A 56 20.00 14.89 -2.04
CA ILE A 56 20.32 16.23 -1.54
C ILE A 56 20.80 17.07 -2.74
N GLY A 57 20.27 18.29 -2.86
CA GLY A 57 20.53 19.18 -3.99
C GLY A 57 19.54 19.06 -5.16
N ASP A 58 18.73 18.00 -5.24
CA ASP A 58 17.71 17.90 -6.29
C ASP A 58 16.68 19.03 -6.18
N LEU A 59 16.34 19.62 -7.33
CA LEU A 59 15.21 20.54 -7.44
C LEU A 59 13.89 19.76 -7.52
N VAL A 60 12.92 20.15 -6.72
CA VAL A 60 11.61 19.48 -6.61
C VAL A 60 10.45 20.47 -6.49
N LEU A 61 9.29 20.07 -7.02
CA LEU A 61 8.01 20.73 -6.79
C LEU A 61 7.22 19.99 -5.71
N ALA A 62 6.58 20.73 -4.81
CA ALA A 62 5.69 20.17 -3.80
C ALA A 62 4.24 20.13 -4.32
N VAL A 63 3.63 18.96 -4.39
CA VAL A 63 2.25 18.78 -4.86
C VAL A 63 1.27 19.12 -3.74
N ARG A 64 0.35 20.05 -3.98
CA ARG A 64 -0.70 20.41 -3.02
C ARG A 64 -1.65 19.24 -2.80
N ARG A 65 -2.01 18.97 -1.54
CA ARG A 65 -2.93 17.88 -1.18
C ARG A 65 -4.38 18.25 -1.54
N PRO A 66 -5.20 17.30 -2.04
CA PRO A 66 -6.61 17.55 -2.36
C PRO A 66 -7.44 18.12 -1.20
N ILE A 67 -7.17 17.68 0.03
CA ILE A 67 -7.83 18.17 1.26
C ILE A 67 -7.52 19.65 1.54
N VAL A 68 -6.34 20.12 1.15
CA VAL A 68 -5.92 21.52 1.37
C VAL A 68 -6.49 22.42 0.27
N THR A 69 -6.72 21.88 -0.93
CA THR A 69 -7.31 22.63 -2.05
C THR A 69 -8.81 22.92 -1.92
N THR A 70 -9.57 22.20 -1.08
CA THR A 70 -11.03 22.39 -0.96
C THR A 70 -11.44 23.47 0.04
N ARG A 71 -10.56 23.90 0.95
CA ARG A 71 -10.79 25.08 1.81
C ARG A 71 -10.14 26.32 1.17
N HIS A 72 -10.89 26.99 0.29
CA HIS A 72 -10.72 28.41 -0.07
C HIS A 72 -9.37 28.89 -0.66
N MET A 73 -8.47 28.01 -1.11
CA MET A 73 -7.10 28.41 -1.50
C MET A 73 -6.76 28.38 -3.00
N GLY A 74 -7.71 28.15 -3.91
CA GLY A 74 -7.37 28.26 -5.34
C GLY A 74 -8.50 28.13 -6.34
N ASN A 75 -8.55 29.09 -7.26
CA ASN A 75 -9.44 29.15 -8.41
C ASN A 75 -9.05 28.03 -9.41
N LYS A 76 -9.88 27.78 -10.43
CA LYS A 76 -9.63 26.78 -11.50
C LYS A 76 -8.22 26.87 -12.15
N PHE A 77 -7.55 28.02 -12.06
CA PHE A 77 -6.27 28.33 -12.69
C PHE A 77 -5.06 28.36 -11.73
N THR A 78 -5.22 28.06 -10.44
CA THR A 78 -4.05 28.02 -9.54
C THR A 78 -3.20 26.78 -9.80
N PRO A 79 -1.86 26.89 -9.87
CA PRO A 79 -0.97 25.73 -9.99
C PRO A 79 -1.23 24.71 -8.87
N LYS A 80 -1.22 23.42 -9.24
CA LYS A 80 -1.41 22.32 -8.29
C LYS A 80 -0.12 21.97 -7.52
N CYS A 81 0.99 22.61 -7.86
CA CYS A 81 2.29 22.39 -7.24
C CYS A 81 2.91 23.74 -6.86
N ASP A 82 3.67 23.75 -5.78
CA ASP A 82 4.43 24.89 -5.26
C ASP A 82 5.95 24.67 -5.43
N GLY A 83 6.71 25.75 -5.37
CA GLY A 83 8.17 25.72 -5.51
C GLY A 83 8.63 25.88 -6.96
N PRO A 84 9.93 26.05 -7.17
CA PRO A 84 10.90 24.96 -6.96
C PRO A 84 11.67 25.06 -5.63
N TYR A 85 11.78 23.91 -4.95
CA TYR A 85 12.53 23.73 -3.71
C TYR A 85 13.77 22.87 -3.95
N ILE A 86 14.75 22.97 -3.05
CA ILE A 86 15.95 22.12 -3.04
C ILE A 86 15.82 21.10 -1.91
N VAL A 87 16.11 19.83 -2.18
CA VAL A 87 16.19 18.79 -1.15
C VAL A 87 17.42 19.02 -0.27
N LYS A 88 17.21 19.17 1.04
CA LYS A 88 18.28 19.40 2.02
C LYS A 88 18.65 18.15 2.80
N GLU A 89 17.66 17.33 3.17
CA GLU A 89 17.87 16.08 3.91
C GLU A 89 16.97 14.99 3.34
N VAL A 90 17.47 13.76 3.28
CA VAL A 90 16.74 12.55 2.85
C VAL A 90 16.60 11.64 4.07
N TYR A 91 15.37 11.30 4.45
CA TYR A 91 15.10 10.38 5.55
C TYR A 91 14.89 8.95 5.04
N THR A 92 15.21 7.96 5.87
CA THR A 92 15.11 6.53 5.53
C THR A 92 13.67 6.06 5.27
N ASN A 93 12.67 6.79 5.79
CA ASN A 93 11.25 6.49 5.62
C ASN A 93 10.62 7.12 4.36
N GLY A 94 11.43 7.66 3.44
CA GLY A 94 10.95 8.30 2.21
C GLY A 94 10.34 9.69 2.41
N ALA A 95 10.62 10.32 3.55
CA ALA A 95 10.38 11.75 3.74
C ALA A 95 11.63 12.56 3.37
N TYR A 96 11.40 13.82 2.99
CA TYR A 96 12.44 14.73 2.54
C TYR A 96 12.25 16.08 3.20
N LYS A 97 13.33 16.68 3.66
CA LYS A 97 13.34 18.08 4.08
C LYS A 97 13.72 18.93 2.88
N ILE A 98 12.89 19.92 2.56
CA ILE A 98 13.12 20.79 1.42
C ILE A 98 13.26 22.24 1.87
N VAL A 99 14.01 23.03 1.13
CA VAL A 99 14.25 24.44 1.39
C VAL A 99 13.92 25.28 0.17
N ASP A 100 13.33 26.44 0.40
CA ASP A 100 13.18 27.47 -0.64
C ASP A 100 14.51 28.17 -0.92
N ARG A 101 14.58 28.94 -2.01
CA ARG A 101 15.74 29.77 -2.37
C ARG A 101 16.13 30.74 -1.25
N ASP A 102 15.14 31.25 -0.52
CA ASP A 102 15.34 32.15 0.62
C ASP A 102 15.71 31.41 1.92
N GLY A 103 15.94 30.09 1.86
CA GLY A 103 16.37 29.28 3.00
C GLY A 103 15.24 28.90 3.96
N LEU A 104 13.98 29.25 3.66
CA LEU A 104 12.83 28.82 4.43
C LEU A 104 12.73 27.29 4.41
N LYS A 105 12.85 26.68 5.58
CA LYS A 105 12.77 25.23 5.75
C LYS A 105 11.31 24.81 5.75
N ILE A 106 10.94 23.98 4.79
CA ILE A 106 9.67 23.28 4.80
C ILE A 106 9.90 21.93 5.48
N GLY A 107 9.03 21.59 6.42
CA GLY A 107 9.13 20.38 7.24
C GLY A 107 9.16 19.09 6.40
N PRO A 108 9.33 17.92 7.03
CA PRO A 108 9.45 16.66 6.31
C PRO A 108 8.22 16.38 5.43
N ILE A 109 8.43 16.27 4.12
CA ILE A 109 7.40 15.95 3.12
C ILE A 109 7.64 14.54 2.59
N ASN A 110 6.59 13.74 2.53
CA ASN A 110 6.65 12.41 1.90
C ASN A 110 6.93 12.55 0.39
N GLY A 111 7.89 11.78 -0.14
CA GLY A 111 8.29 11.82 -1.54
C GLY A 111 7.16 11.60 -2.55
N LYS A 112 6.04 10.97 -2.16
CA LYS A 112 4.84 10.85 -3.00
C LYS A 112 4.22 12.20 -3.38
N PHE A 113 4.48 13.23 -2.57
CA PHE A 113 4.04 14.60 -2.80
C PHE A 113 5.14 15.49 -3.41
N LEU A 114 6.24 14.90 -3.88
CA LEU A 114 7.31 15.62 -4.56
C LEU A 114 7.41 15.17 -6.03
N LYS A 115 7.77 16.10 -6.90
CA LYS A 115 8.08 15.84 -8.30
C LYS A 115 9.42 16.47 -8.64
N LYS A 116 10.27 15.73 -9.37
CA LYS A 116 11.57 16.25 -9.83
C LYS A 116 11.32 17.44 -10.78
N PHE A 117 12.05 18.51 -10.56
CA PHE A 117 12.03 19.70 -11.40
C PHE A 117 13.35 19.78 -12.17
N TYR A 118 13.26 19.93 -13.48
CA TYR A 118 14.40 20.14 -14.36
C TYR A 118 14.34 21.60 -14.80
N ALA A 119 15.36 22.37 -14.43
CA ALA A 119 15.50 23.78 -14.78
C ALA A 119 16.13 23.95 -16.16
#